data_AF-A0A349GQ90-F1
#
_entry.id   AF-A0A349GQ90-F1
#
_cell.length_a   1.000
_cell.length_b   1.000
_cell.length_c   1.000
_cell.angle_alpha   90.00
_cell.angle_beta   90.00
_cell.angle_gamma   90.00
#
_symmetry.space_group_name_H-M   'P 1'
#
loop_
_entity.id
_entity.type
_entity.pdbx_description
1 polymer ?
#
loop_
_entity_poly.entity_id
_entity_poly.type
_entity_poly.pdbx_seq_one_letter_code
_entity_poly.pdbx_strand_id
1 'polypeptide(L)' 'IHRMLFAATGALMSPVSSQQGETIPSISHLVFLSDKVGNHG' A
#
# COMPACT_ATOMS: atom_id res chain seq x y z
N ILE A 1 -1.15 -8.33 -18.25
CA ILE A 1 -2.02 -8.20 -17.06
C ILE A 1 -3.03 -7.09 -17.35
N HIS A 2 -4.35 -7.32 -17.22
CA HIS A 2 -5.37 -6.30 -17.56
C HIS A 2 -5.95 -5.59 -16.33
N ARG A 3 -5.84 -6.20 -15.14
CA ARG A 3 -6.26 -5.64 -13.84
C ARG A 3 -5.30 -6.11 -12.75
N MET A 4 -4.77 -5.20 -11.96
CA MET A 4 -3.84 -5.44 -10.85
C MET A 4 -4.25 -4.62 -9.64
N LEU A 5 -4.18 -5.21 -8.45
CA LEU A 5 -4.26 -4.48 -7.20
C LEU A 5 -2.87 -4.49 -6.55
N PHE A 6 -2.27 -3.32 -6.45
CA PHE A 6 -1.02 -3.11 -5.73
C PHE A 6 -1.33 -2.71 -4.29
N ALA A 7 -0.78 -3.43 -3.32
CA ALA A 7 -0.96 -3.16 -1.90
C ALA A 7 0.40 -2.83 -1.26
N ALA A 8 0.68 -1.55 -1.08
CA ALA A 8 1.87 -1.10 -0.38
C ALA A 8 1.62 -1.09 1.13
N THR A 9 2.39 -1.86 1.89
CA THR A 9 2.35 -1.88 3.36
C THR A 9 3.54 -1.13 3.95
N GLY A 10 3.36 -0.47 5.08
CA GLY A 10 4.42 0.20 5.83
C GLY A 10 4.15 0.20 7.33
N ALA A 11 5.22 0.12 8.12
CA ALA A 11 5.18 0.30 9.58
C ALA A 11 5.63 1.72 9.92
N LEU A 12 4.83 2.46 10.70
CA LEU A 12 5.12 3.82 11.13
C LEU A 12 5.95 3.78 12.40
N MET A 13 7.27 3.63 12.22
CA MET A 13 8.22 3.39 13.30
C MET A 13 9.14 4.60 13.53
N SER A 14 9.46 4.85 14.80
CA SER A 14 10.53 5.76 15.25
C SER A 14 11.48 5.01 16.19
N PRO A 15 12.70 5.52 16.44
CA PRO A 15 13.62 4.92 17.42
C PRO A 15 12.96 4.74 18.80
N VAL A 16 12.19 5.73 19.23
CA VAL A 16 11.47 5.75 20.51
C VAL A 16 10.37 4.68 20.56
N SER A 17 9.51 4.62 19.54
CA SER A 17 8.41 3.63 19.50
C SER A 17 8.92 2.19 19.40
N SER A 18 10.11 1.97 18.84
CA SER A 18 10.73 0.63 18.75
C SER A 18 11.33 0.16 20.07
N GLN A 19 11.82 1.10 20.88
CA GLN A 19 12.59 0.81 22.10
C GLN A 19 11.73 0.81 23.36
N GLN A 20 10.61 1.51 23.36
CA GLN A 20 9.69 1.58 24.51
C GLN A 20 8.67 0.45 24.54
N GLY A 21 8.70 -0.47 23.55
CA GLY A 21 7.78 -1.61 23.50
C GLY A 21 6.33 -1.21 23.19
N GLU A 22 6.13 -0.02 22.64
CA GLU A 22 4.83 0.44 22.14
C GLU A 22 4.37 -0.43 20.96
N THR A 23 3.06 -0.58 20.79
CA THR A 23 2.53 -1.24 19.59
C THR A 23 2.91 -0.42 18.36
N ILE A 24 3.58 -1.04 17.38
CA ILE A 24 4.00 -0.35 16.15
C ILE A 24 2.78 -0.21 15.22
N PRO A 25 2.31 1.02 14.94
CA PRO A 25 1.20 1.22 14.01
C PRO A 25 1.64 0.92 12.57
N SER A 26 0.77 0.30 11.79
CA SER A 26 1.01 -0.02 10.37
C SER A 26 -0.06 0.58 9.46
N ILE A 27 0.29 0.86 8.20
CA ILE A 27 -0.59 1.39 7.17
C ILE A 27 -0.49 0.57 5.89
N SER A 28 -1.60 0.42 5.16
CA SER A 28 -1.63 -0.19 3.84
C SER A 28 -2.34 0.72 2.84
N HIS A 29 -1.67 1.05 1.75
CA HIS A 29 -2.21 1.82 0.64
C HIS A 29 -2.48 0.90 -0.55
N LEU A 30 -3.68 1.00 -1.12
CA LEU A 30 -4.13 0.17 -2.23
C LEU A 30 -4.21 1.00 -3.51
N VAL A 31 -3.62 0.52 -4.60
CA VAL A 31 -3.70 1.13 -5.93
C VAL A 31 -4.19 0.08 -6.93
N PHE A 32 -5.35 0.35 -7.54
CA PHE A 32 -5.91 -0.52 -8.56
C PHE A 32 -5.50 -0.01 -9.95
N LEU A 33 -4.72 -0.82 -10.67
CA LEU A 33 -4.36 -0.57 -12.07
C LEU A 33 -5.27 -1.41 -12.96
N SER A 34 -6.01 -0.76 -13.84
CA SER A 34 -6.79 -1.43 -14.89
C SER A 34 -6.45 -0.82 -16.24
N ASP A 35 -6.17 -1.68 -17.20
CA ASP A 35 -6.06 -1.28 -18.58
C ASP A 35 -7.45 -0.87 -19.12
N LYS A 36 -7.54 0.32 -19.72
CA LYS A 36 -8.67 0.67 -20.57
C LYS A 36 -8.19 0.46 -22.00
N VAL A 37 -8.58 -0.67 -22.59
CA VAL A 37 -8.55 -0.82 -24.05
C VAL A 37 -9.40 0.33 -24.61
N GLY A 38 -8.75 1.32 -25.22
CA GLY A 38 -9.42 2.44 -25.86
C GLY A 38 -10.32 1.88 -26.95
N ASN A 39 -11.64 1.98 -26.73
CA ASN A 39 -12.64 1.64 -27.74
C ASN A 39 -12.54 2.66 -28.87
N HIS A 40 -11.73 2.37 -29.88
CA HIS A 40 -11.78 3.02 -31.19
C HIS A 40 -12.94 2.38 -31.95
N GLY A 41 -14.15 2.86 -31.67
CA GLY A 41 -15.36 2.60 -32.44
C GLY A 41 -16.03 3.93 -32.71
#